data_AF-A0A7J9W6F3-F1
#
_entry.id   AF-A0A7J9W6F3-F1
#
_cell.length_a   1.000
_cell.length_b   1.000
_cell.length_c   1.000
_cell.angle_alpha   90.00
_cell.angle_beta   90.00
_cell.angle_gamma   90.00
#
_symmetry.space_group_name_H-M   'P 1'
#
loop_
_entity.id
_entity.type
_entity.pdbx_description
1 polymer ?
#
loop_
_entity_poly.entity_id
_entity_poly.type
_entity_poly.pdbx_seq_one_letter_code
_entity_poly.pdbx_strand_id
1 'polypeptide(L)' 'MRLCRTHHERHGVTVQRHAVATADALVGVRDSKDRTGPVLAVGPREWSTFLAGIRGGEFD' A
#
# COMPACT_ATOMS: atom_id res chain seq x y z
N MET A 1 -28.03 1.28 40.77
CA MET A 1 -28.35 2.62 40.21
C MET A 1 -27.30 2.93 39.14
N ARG A 2 -27.72 3.29 37.91
CA ARG A 2 -26.93 3.37 36.67
C ARG A 2 -25.77 4.37 36.74
N LEU A 3 -24.68 4.06 36.02
CA LEU A 3 -24.14 4.91 34.94
C LEU A 3 -23.21 4.07 34.05
N CYS A 4 -23.78 3.55 32.96
CA CYS A 4 -23.04 2.97 31.84
C CYS A 4 -22.42 4.13 31.07
N ARG A 5 -21.09 4.30 31.17
CA ARG A 5 -20.33 5.28 30.40
C ARG A 5 -20.00 4.66 29.05
N THR A 6 -20.76 5.00 28.03
CA THR A 6 -20.48 4.63 26.64
C THR A 6 -19.19 5.32 26.21
N HIS A 7 -18.07 4.60 26.18
CA HIS A 7 -16.81 5.09 25.61
C HIS A 7 -16.94 4.99 24.09
N HIS A 8 -17.22 6.12 23.44
CA HIS A 8 -17.32 6.21 21.99
C HIS A 8 -15.93 6.45 21.42
N GLU A 9 -15.13 5.39 21.28
CA GLU A 9 -13.82 5.47 20.64
C GLU A 9 -14.00 5.57 19.12
N ARG A 10 -13.68 6.74 18.58
CA ARG A 10 -13.66 6.98 17.13
C ARG A 10 -12.52 6.16 16.53
N HIS A 11 -12.83 5.03 15.93
CA HIS A 11 -11.91 4.27 15.07
C HIS A 11 -11.66 5.05 13.77
N GLY A 12 -10.83 6.09 13.86
CA GLY A 12 -10.30 6.80 12.69
C GLY A 12 -9.25 5.93 12.02
N VAL A 13 -9.64 5.17 10.99
CA VAL A 13 -8.68 4.49 10.12
C VAL A 13 -7.88 5.59 9.40
N THR A 14 -6.58 5.68 9.69
CA THR A 14 -5.71 6.67 9.05
C THR A 14 -5.04 6.01 7.85
N VAL A 15 -5.42 6.43 6.64
CA VAL A 15 -4.70 6.02 5.41
C VAL A 15 -3.44 6.87 5.29
N GLN A 16 -2.28 6.29 5.58
CA GLN A 16 -0.99 6.95 5.40
C GLN A 16 -0.54 6.77 3.94
N ARG A 17 -0.53 7.85 3.15
CA ARG A 17 0.00 7.85 1.78
C ARG A 17 1.53 7.81 1.83
N HIS A 18 2.12 6.65 1.57
CA HIS A 18 3.54 6.55 1.27
C HIS A 18 3.74 6.67 -0.24
N ALA A 19 4.33 7.78 -0.69
CA ALA A 19 4.77 7.93 -2.07
C ALA A 19 6.21 7.40 -2.18
N VAL A 20 6.42 6.38 -3.01
CA VAL A 20 7.77 5.95 -3.43
C VAL A 20 8.21 6.88 -4.56
N ALA A 21 9.34 7.54 -4.38
CA ALA A 21 10.06 8.24 -5.44
C ALA A 21 11.30 7.42 -5.81
N THR A 22 11.49 7.14 -7.09
CA THR A 22 12.64 6.40 -7.63
C THR A 22 13.52 7.34 -8.43
N ALA A 23 14.80 7.39 -8.05
CA ALA A 23 15.86 7.92 -8.89
C ALA A 23 16.11 6.87 -9.98
N ASP A 24 16.08 7.30 -11.23
CA ASP A 24 15.99 6.48 -12.44
C ASP A 24 14.64 5.76 -12.56
N ALA A 25 14.07 5.75 -13.76
CA ALA A 25 12.68 5.39 -14.06
C ALA A 25 12.35 3.92 -13.72
N LEU A 26 12.30 3.58 -12.44
CA LEU A 26 11.96 2.27 -11.89
C LEU A 26 10.78 2.44 -10.94
N VAL A 27 10.09 1.37 -10.60
CA VAL A 27 9.03 1.37 -9.59
C VAL A 27 9.51 0.51 -8.43
N GLY A 28 9.66 1.13 -7.26
CA GLY A 28 10.08 0.43 -6.04
C GLY A 28 8.89 -0.11 -5.25
N VAL A 29 8.86 -1.42 -4.99
CA VAL A 29 7.89 -2.06 -4.10
C VAL A 29 8.59 -2.40 -2.79
N ARG A 30 8.03 -1.95 -1.67
CA ARG A 30 8.53 -2.25 -0.32
C ARG A 30 7.43 -2.89 0.51
N ASP A 31 7.81 -3.81 1.39
CA ASP A 31 6.93 -4.22 2.47
C ASP A 31 6.81 -3.09 3.49
N SER A 32 5.62 -2.52 3.63
CA SER A 32 5.35 -1.45 4.59
C SER A 32 5.57 -1.87 6.06
N LYS A 33 5.55 -3.18 6.35
CA LYS A 33 5.82 -3.74 7.69
C LYS A 33 7.30 -3.93 7.97
N ASP A 34 8.13 -4.01 6.95
CA ASP A 34 9.59 -4.06 7.06
C ASP A 34 10.23 -2.89 6.31
N ARG A 35 10.25 -1.72 6.98
CA ARG A 35 10.76 -0.46 6.40
C ARG A 35 12.26 -0.49 6.12
N THR A 36 13.00 -1.38 6.79
CA THR A 36 14.45 -1.60 6.62
C THR A 36 14.76 -2.72 5.65
N GLY A 37 13.74 -3.45 5.21
CA GLY A 37 13.85 -4.57 4.30
C GLY A 37 14.19 -4.18 2.86
N PRO A 38 14.47 -5.18 2.02
CA PRO A 38 14.87 -4.97 0.64
C PRO A 38 13.75 -4.32 -0.20
N VAL A 39 14.15 -3.58 -1.23
CA VAL A 39 13.24 -2.99 -2.22
C VAL A 39 13.24 -3.84 -3.47
N LEU A 40 12.07 -4.26 -3.93
CA LEU A 40 11.92 -4.85 -5.25
C LEU A 40 11.82 -3.72 -6.28
N ALA A 41 12.77 -3.66 -7.23
CA ALA A 41 12.75 -2.69 -8.33
C ALA A 41 12.16 -3.35 -9.59
N VAL A 42 11.09 -2.75 -10.11
CA VAL A 42 10.38 -3.19 -11.32
C VAL A 42 10.47 -2.10 -12.38
N GLY A 43 10.69 -2.45 -13.64
CA GLY A 43 10.68 -1.45 -14.71
C GLY A 43 9.27 -0.87 -14.95
N PRO A 44 9.15 0.37 -15.48
CA PRO A 44 7.84 1.02 -15.65
C PRO A 44 6.96 0.31 -16.67
N ARG A 45 7.58 -0.31 -17.69
CA ARG A 45 6.87 -1.07 -18.71
C ARG A 45 6.29 -2.34 -18.12
N GLU A 46 7.09 -3.08 -17.38
CA GLU A 46 6.69 -4.32 -16.69
C GLU A 46 5.59 -4.03 -15.67
N TRP A 47 5.72 -2.93 -14.92
CA TRP A 47 4.70 -2.46 -13.99
C TRP A 47 3.38 -2.13 -14.71
N SER A 48 3.44 -1.48 -15.87
CA SER A 48 2.26 -1.17 -16.68
C SER A 48 1.58 -2.43 -17.21
N THR A 49 2.36 -3.42 -17.68
CA THR A 49 1.84 -4.73 -18.11
C THR A 49 1.17 -5.46 -16.96
N PHE A 50 1.79 -5.48 -15.79
CA PHE A 50 1.22 -6.09 -14.59
C PHE A 50 -0.14 -5.47 -14.23
N LEU A 51 -0.25 -4.14 -14.23
CA LEU A 51 -1.51 -3.45 -13.98
C LEU A 51 -2.58 -3.75 -15.04
N ALA A 52 -2.19 -3.93 -16.29
CA ALA A 52 -3.11 -4.33 -17.36
C ALA A 52 -3.67 -5.74 -17.12
N GLY A 53 -2.82 -6.70 -16.74
CA GLY A 53 -3.23 -8.07 -16.39
C GLY A 53 -4.19 -8.12 -15.20
N ILE A 54 -3.93 -7.33 -14.14
CA ILE A 54 -4.87 -7.19 -13.00
C ILE A 54 -6.25 -6.70 -13.48
N ARG A 55 -6.29 -5.66 -14.32
CA ARG A 55 -7.55 -5.12 -14.84
C ARG A 55 -8.26 -6.09 -15.79
N GLY A 56 -7.50 -6.94 -16.47
CA GLY A 56 -8.00 -8.00 -17.35
C GLY A 56 -8.50 -9.24 -16.60
N GLY A 57 -8.31 -9.33 -15.29
CA GLY A 57 -8.69 -10.51 -14.50
C GLY A 57 -7.76 -11.71 -14.69
N GLU A 58 -6.51 -11.48 -15.11
CA GLU A 58 -5.53 -12.55 -15.35
C GLU A 58 -5.07 -13.25 -14.05
N PHE A 59 -5.29 -12.61 -12.89
CA PHE A 59 -4.80 -13.05 -11.58
C PHE A 59 -5.92 -13.27 -10.54
N ASP A 60 -7.17 -13.46 -10.99
CA ASP A 60 -8.32 -13.84 -10.12
C ASP A 60 -8.41 -15.37 -9.92
#